data_AF-A0A3N4IIP1-F1
#
_entry.id   AF-A0A3N4IIP1-F1
#
_cell.length_a   1.000
_cell.length_b   1.000
_cell.length_c   1.000
_cell.angle_alpha   90.00
_cell.angle_beta   90.00
_cell.angle_gamma   90.00
#
_symmetry.space_group_name_H-M   'P 1'
#
loop_
_entity.id
_entity.type
_entity.pdbx_description
1 polymer ?
#
loop_
_entity_poly.entity_id
_entity_poly.type
_entity_poly.pdbx_seq_one_letter_code
_entity_poly.pdbx_strand_id
1 'polypeptide(L)'
;SNTAPPSYSPRSLKPMPPSTTQAITFHSLLTTLSDTPIRYENVGLLDEALRVVPLDRIIEEAEFDLELITAQAASLGKLPQYGIQDCMVKALMKWFKYDFFTWVNTPPCNHCGHETISQGAMQPTPEEKALGAGKTEIFICTDPACGQIDRFPRYSDVWTLMQTRRGRCGEWANTFTMLCRAMGWRARWVWNSEDHVWTEVWSLHANRWIHVDACENAYDKPMLYTREWKRRLAYCIAFSREGAMDVTRRYVRDRHLQALPRSRCSEENLLYTILEVRAKRRARMTPEEVRRCEKEDELEEKELR
;
A
#
# COMPACT_ATOMS: atom_id res chain seq x y z
N SER A 1 25.89 -14.22 -20.56
CA SER A 1 26.70 -14.45 -19.34
C SER A 1 25.96 -13.86 -18.15
N ASN A 2 25.85 -14.68 -17.10
CA ASN A 2 25.36 -14.42 -15.75
C ASN A 2 25.22 -12.95 -15.32
N THR A 3 23.98 -12.54 -15.03
CA THR A 3 23.72 -11.46 -14.06
C THR A 3 23.09 -12.06 -12.81
N ALA A 4 24.00 -12.42 -11.90
CA ALA A 4 23.83 -12.65 -10.46
C ALA A 4 23.07 -11.47 -9.76
N PRO A 5 22.71 -11.52 -8.45
CA PRO A 5 22.08 -10.50 -7.56
C PRO A 5 21.44 -9.20 -8.12
N PRO A 6 20.48 -8.44 -7.51
CA PRO A 6 20.97 -7.11 -7.20
C PRO A 6 22.16 -7.38 -6.26
N SER A 7 23.38 -7.29 -6.78
CA SER A 7 24.59 -7.40 -5.95
C SER A 7 24.82 -6.13 -5.14
N TYR A 8 23.93 -5.13 -5.26
CA TYR A 8 24.06 -3.90 -4.53
C TYR A 8 23.51 -4.07 -3.11
N SER A 9 24.44 -4.12 -2.15
CA SER A 9 24.18 -3.39 -0.91
C SER A 9 24.13 -1.92 -1.32
N PRO A 10 23.08 -1.13 -1.00
CA PRO A 10 23.06 0.30 -1.28
C PRO A 10 24.27 1.03 -0.68
N ARG A 11 24.98 0.41 0.28
CA ARG A 11 26.26 0.90 0.81
C ARG A 11 27.39 1.02 -0.21
N SER A 12 27.35 0.28 -1.33
CA SER A 12 28.37 0.39 -2.40
C SER A 12 27.94 1.26 -3.57
N LEU A 13 26.65 1.62 -3.65
CA LEU A 13 26.13 2.50 -4.69
C LEU A 13 26.37 3.95 -4.31
N LYS A 14 26.77 4.76 -5.28
CA LYS A 14 26.81 6.21 -5.13
C LYS A 14 25.53 6.77 -5.76
N PRO A 15 24.64 7.44 -5.01
CA PRO A 15 23.43 8.02 -5.58
C PRO A 15 23.80 9.03 -6.65
N MET A 16 23.14 8.95 -7.81
CA MET A 16 23.36 9.85 -8.94
C MET A 16 22.04 10.47 -9.39
N PRO A 17 21.99 11.78 -9.67
CA PRO A 17 20.78 12.41 -10.18
C PRO A 17 20.38 11.80 -11.55
N PRO A 18 19.08 11.66 -11.84
CA PRO A 18 18.60 11.19 -13.14
C PRO A 18 19.08 12.07 -14.28
N SER A 19 19.65 11.46 -15.33
CA SER A 19 20.21 12.19 -16.48
C SER A 19 19.50 11.88 -17.80
N THR A 20 18.91 10.69 -17.95
CA THR A 20 18.18 10.29 -19.16
C THR A 20 16.71 10.65 -19.05
N THR A 21 16.04 10.89 -20.18
CA THR A 21 14.59 11.20 -20.22
C THR A 21 13.76 10.13 -19.50
N GLN A 22 14.10 8.85 -19.66
CA GLN A 22 13.41 7.74 -19.00
C GLN A 22 13.61 7.78 -17.47
N ALA A 23 14.85 8.01 -17.01
CA ALA A 23 15.15 8.09 -15.58
C ALA A 23 14.50 9.32 -14.94
N ILE A 24 14.47 10.47 -15.62
CA ILE A 24 13.79 11.69 -15.18
C ILE A 24 12.28 11.44 -15.08
N THR A 25 11.67 10.77 -16.06
CA THR A 25 10.24 10.43 -16.02
C THR A 25 9.92 9.51 -14.83
N PHE A 26 10.76 8.50 -14.60
CA PHE A 26 10.56 7.58 -13.48
C PHE A 26 10.77 8.25 -12.12
N HIS A 27 11.76 9.14 -12.01
CA HIS A 27 11.96 9.99 -10.85
C HIS A 27 10.72 10.84 -10.55
N SER A 28 10.19 11.57 -11.54
CA SER A 28 8.98 12.39 -11.37
C SER A 28 7.77 11.57 -10.95
N LEU A 29 7.62 10.34 -11.47
CA LEU A 29 6.60 9.40 -11.02
C LEU A 29 6.76 9.07 -9.54
N LEU A 30 7.94 8.62 -9.10
CA LEU A 30 8.16 8.23 -7.70
C LEU A 30 8.00 9.42 -6.75
N THR A 31 8.44 10.62 -7.15
CA THR A 31 8.25 11.84 -6.37
C THR A 31 6.76 12.15 -6.20
N THR A 32 5.96 12.02 -7.27
CA THR A 32 4.50 12.20 -7.21
C THR A 32 3.83 11.16 -6.33
N LEU A 33 4.19 9.87 -6.50
CA LEU A 33 3.67 8.78 -5.67
C LEU A 33 4.01 8.95 -4.20
N SER A 34 5.16 9.56 -3.90
CA SER A 34 5.59 9.82 -2.52
C SER A 34 4.69 10.79 -1.76
N ASP A 35 3.86 11.58 -2.44
CA ASP A 35 2.89 12.48 -1.80
C ASP A 35 1.61 11.75 -1.36
N THR A 36 1.38 10.50 -1.80
CA THR A 36 0.18 9.72 -1.43
C THR A 36 0.01 9.60 0.09
N PRO A 37 1.01 9.14 0.88
CA PRO A 37 0.87 9.08 2.33
C PRO A 37 0.74 10.43 3.03
N ILE A 38 1.21 11.51 2.39
CA ILE A 38 1.18 12.86 2.97
C ILE A 38 -0.23 13.43 2.95
N ARG A 39 -1.03 13.05 1.95
CA ARG A 39 -2.45 13.41 1.87
C ARG A 39 -3.25 12.86 3.04
N TYR A 40 -2.77 11.82 3.72
CA TYR A 40 -3.42 11.25 4.91
C TYR A 40 -3.18 12.10 6.16
N GLU A 41 -2.10 12.89 6.21
CA GLU A 41 -1.68 13.63 7.42
C GLU A 41 -2.51 14.93 7.61
N ASN A 42 -3.83 14.79 7.55
CA ASN A 42 -4.83 15.82 7.84
C ASN A 42 -5.62 15.37 9.07
N VAL A 43 -5.56 16.15 10.15
CA VAL A 43 -6.20 15.79 11.43
C VAL A 43 -7.70 15.58 11.29
N GLY A 44 -8.41 16.46 10.56
CA GLY A 44 -9.85 16.31 10.37
C GLY A 44 -10.23 15.05 9.59
N LEU A 45 -9.41 14.65 8.61
CA LEU A 45 -9.57 13.38 7.90
C LEU A 45 -9.37 12.18 8.82
N LEU A 46 -8.29 12.16 9.60
CA LEU A 46 -7.98 11.04 10.48
C LEU A 46 -9.00 10.89 11.61
N ASP A 47 -9.49 12.00 12.15
CA ASP A 47 -10.56 12.00 13.16
C ASP A 47 -11.87 11.45 12.58
N GLU A 48 -12.26 11.86 11.38
CA GLU A 48 -13.46 11.34 10.72
C GLU A 48 -13.31 9.86 10.38
N ALA A 49 -12.12 9.45 9.94
CA ALA A 49 -11.80 8.05 9.70
C ALA A 49 -11.93 7.20 10.98
N LEU A 50 -11.47 7.69 12.13
CA LEU A 50 -11.62 6.99 13.41
C LEU A 50 -13.10 6.84 13.82
N ARG A 51 -13.97 7.80 13.51
CA ARG A 51 -15.40 7.70 13.83
C ARG A 51 -16.12 6.58 13.10
N VAL A 52 -15.67 6.22 11.90
CA VAL A 52 -16.28 5.14 11.12
C VAL A 52 -15.71 3.76 11.45
N VAL A 53 -14.53 3.70 12.08
CA VAL A 53 -13.91 2.45 12.52
C VAL A 53 -14.60 1.96 13.81
N PRO A 54 -15.09 0.70 13.87
CA PRO A 54 -15.70 0.16 15.08
C PRO A 54 -14.59 -0.24 16.08
N LEU A 55 -14.00 0.77 16.73
CA LEU A 55 -12.83 0.61 17.59
C LEU A 55 -13.04 -0.42 18.69
N ASP A 56 -14.17 -0.36 19.40
CA ASP A 56 -14.47 -1.29 20.49
C ASP A 56 -14.45 -2.75 20.01
N ARG A 57 -15.14 -3.04 18.89
CA ARG A 57 -15.14 -4.38 18.28
C ARG A 57 -13.73 -4.82 17.85
N ILE A 58 -12.94 -3.92 17.28
CA ILE A 58 -11.56 -4.23 16.86
C ILE A 58 -10.68 -4.54 18.05
N ILE A 59 -10.82 -3.79 19.15
CA ILE A 59 -10.06 -3.99 20.39
C ILE A 59 -10.47 -5.32 21.02
N GLU A 60 -11.77 -5.58 21.18
CA GLU A 60 -12.29 -6.83 21.74
C GLU A 60 -11.82 -8.06 20.94
N GLU A 61 -11.95 -8.03 19.60
CA GLU A 61 -11.46 -9.12 18.74
C GLU A 61 -9.93 -9.30 18.89
N ALA A 62 -9.17 -8.21 18.99
CA ALA A 62 -7.71 -8.26 19.10
C ALA A 62 -7.21 -8.77 20.46
N GLU A 63 -7.86 -8.39 21.55
CA GLU A 63 -7.56 -8.86 22.90
C GLU A 63 -7.82 -10.35 23.04
N PHE A 64 -8.97 -10.81 22.53
CA PHE A 64 -9.31 -12.24 22.50
C PHE A 64 -8.28 -13.05 21.69
N ASP A 65 -7.93 -12.58 20.49
CA ASP A 65 -6.91 -13.24 19.66
C ASP A 65 -5.54 -13.30 20.37
N LEU A 66 -5.15 -12.21 21.04
CA LEU A 66 -3.89 -12.16 21.79
C LEU A 66 -3.87 -13.14 22.97
N GLU A 67 -4.99 -13.27 23.70
CA GLU A 67 -5.11 -14.23 24.79
C GLU A 67 -4.91 -15.66 24.28
N LEU A 68 -5.57 -16.02 23.19
CA LEU A 68 -5.44 -17.33 22.56
C LEU A 68 -4.00 -17.60 22.10
N ILE A 69 -3.38 -16.66 21.40
CA ILE A 69 -2.00 -16.78 20.92
C ILE A 69 -1.02 -16.92 22.09
N THR A 70 -1.25 -16.17 23.16
CA THR A 70 -0.40 -16.19 24.36
C THR A 70 -0.51 -17.52 25.10
N ALA A 71 -1.72 -18.03 25.28
CA ALA A 71 -1.96 -19.34 25.89
C ALA A 71 -1.32 -20.47 25.07
N GLN A 72 -1.47 -20.44 23.74
CA GLN A 72 -0.83 -21.41 22.85
C GLN A 72 0.70 -21.35 22.93
N ALA A 73 1.29 -20.14 22.88
CA ALA A 73 2.72 -19.97 22.98
C ALA A 73 3.27 -20.47 24.32
N ALA A 74 2.60 -20.17 25.43
CA ALA A 74 2.94 -20.66 26.77
C ALA A 74 2.91 -22.19 26.84
N SER A 75 1.89 -22.83 26.26
CA SER A 75 1.79 -24.31 26.21
C SER A 75 2.94 -24.98 25.45
N LEU A 76 3.60 -24.24 24.55
CA LEU A 76 4.73 -24.70 23.76
C LEU A 76 6.09 -24.20 24.27
N GLY A 77 6.12 -23.47 25.41
CA GLY A 77 7.33 -22.84 25.94
C GLY A 77 7.94 -21.79 25.00
N LYS A 78 7.11 -21.12 24.19
CA LYS A 78 7.51 -20.11 23.19
C LYS A 78 6.96 -18.74 23.56
N LEU A 79 7.52 -17.71 22.94
CA LEU A 79 6.95 -16.36 22.98
C LEU A 79 5.76 -16.23 22.01
N PRO A 80 4.77 -15.38 22.32
CA PRO A 80 3.67 -15.08 21.42
C PRO A 80 4.16 -14.61 20.05
N GLN A 81 3.53 -15.11 18.99
CA GLN A 81 3.90 -14.74 17.62
C GLN A 81 3.60 -13.27 17.30
N TYR A 82 2.55 -12.71 17.90
CA TYR A 82 2.00 -11.40 17.60
C TYR A 82 1.75 -10.62 18.89
N GLY A 83 1.87 -9.29 18.84
CA GLY A 83 1.45 -8.39 19.90
C GLY A 83 0.05 -7.82 19.66
N ILE A 84 -0.45 -7.02 20.60
CA ILE A 84 -1.80 -6.43 20.49
C ILE A 84 -2.00 -5.59 19.22
N GLN A 85 -1.01 -4.79 18.84
CA GLN A 85 -1.06 -3.97 17.63
C GLN A 85 -1.23 -4.86 16.39
N ASP A 86 -0.55 -6.01 16.33
CA ASP A 86 -0.65 -6.93 15.21
C ASP A 86 -2.03 -7.58 15.12
N CYS A 87 -2.60 -7.96 16.27
CA CYS A 87 -3.97 -8.47 16.35
C CYS A 87 -4.99 -7.39 15.91
N MET A 88 -4.80 -6.13 16.33
CA MET A 88 -5.66 -5.03 15.89
C MET A 88 -5.57 -4.78 14.38
N VAL A 89 -4.39 -4.87 13.76
CA VAL A 89 -4.25 -4.76 12.30
C VAL A 89 -5.04 -5.87 11.62
N LYS A 90 -4.96 -7.11 12.11
CA LYS A 90 -5.71 -8.25 11.55
C LYS A 90 -7.22 -8.08 11.69
N ALA A 91 -7.69 -7.63 12.85
CA ALA A 91 -9.11 -7.33 13.08
C ALA A 91 -9.60 -6.19 12.17
N LEU A 92 -8.79 -5.11 12.01
CA LEU A 92 -9.09 -4.02 11.09
C LEU A 92 -9.18 -4.50 9.64
N MET A 93 -8.28 -5.39 9.19
CA MET A 93 -8.33 -5.96 7.84
C MET A 93 -9.61 -6.77 7.59
N LYS A 94 -10.00 -7.59 8.58
CA LYS A 94 -11.23 -8.38 8.53
C LYS A 94 -12.46 -7.48 8.42
N TRP A 95 -12.60 -6.49 9.29
CA TRP A 95 -13.67 -5.50 9.20
C TRP A 95 -13.64 -4.75 7.86
N PHE A 96 -12.47 -4.30 7.42
CA PHE A 96 -12.33 -3.55 6.18
C PHE A 96 -12.84 -4.34 4.97
N LYS A 97 -12.46 -5.62 4.88
CA LYS A 97 -12.79 -6.49 3.75
C LYS A 97 -14.25 -6.94 3.76
N TYR A 98 -14.79 -7.28 4.92
CA TYR A 98 -16.09 -7.95 5.01
C TYR A 98 -17.25 -6.99 5.33
N ASP A 99 -16.97 -5.86 5.99
CA ASP A 99 -18.01 -4.95 6.48
C ASP A 99 -17.93 -3.55 5.86
N PHE A 100 -16.72 -3.03 5.60
CA PHE A 100 -16.54 -1.63 5.23
C PHE A 100 -16.43 -1.38 3.73
N PHE A 101 -15.59 -2.14 3.01
CA PHE A 101 -15.17 -1.81 1.65
C PHE A 101 -15.49 -2.93 0.66
N THR A 102 -15.99 -2.56 -0.53
CA THR A 102 -16.50 -3.49 -1.53
C THR A 102 -15.60 -3.56 -2.76
N TRP A 103 -15.28 -4.77 -3.22
CA TRP A 103 -14.52 -4.98 -4.44
C TRP A 103 -15.41 -4.79 -5.68
N VAL A 104 -14.92 -4.06 -6.68
CA VAL A 104 -15.68 -3.79 -7.92
C VAL A 104 -14.82 -4.07 -9.14
N ASN A 105 -15.09 -5.19 -9.81
CA ASN A 105 -14.55 -5.43 -11.16
C ASN A 105 -15.41 -4.74 -12.22
N THR A 106 -16.71 -5.02 -12.18
CA THR A 106 -17.71 -4.43 -13.08
C THR A 106 -18.89 -4.03 -12.20
N PRO A 107 -19.29 -2.75 -12.17
CA PRO A 107 -20.43 -2.33 -11.36
C PRO A 107 -21.74 -2.89 -11.94
N PRO A 108 -22.70 -3.31 -11.11
CA PRO A 108 -24.06 -3.57 -11.59
C PRO A 108 -24.71 -2.25 -12.04
N CYS A 109 -25.75 -2.36 -12.87
CA CYS A 109 -26.50 -1.22 -13.36
C CYS A 109 -27.18 -0.49 -12.19
N ASN A 110 -26.98 0.82 -12.07
CA ASN A 110 -27.57 1.61 -10.99
C ASN A 110 -29.09 1.75 -11.10
N HIS A 111 -29.66 1.52 -12.29
CA HIS A 111 -31.11 1.62 -12.53
C HIS A 111 -31.85 0.31 -12.24
N CYS A 112 -31.37 -0.82 -12.78
CA CYS A 112 -32.08 -2.10 -12.71
C CYS A 112 -31.31 -3.25 -12.05
N GLY A 113 -30.06 -3.03 -11.62
CA GLY A 113 -29.22 -4.04 -10.97
C GLY A 113 -28.64 -5.11 -11.89
N HIS A 114 -28.99 -5.13 -13.19
CA HIS A 114 -28.43 -6.07 -14.16
C HIS A 114 -26.93 -5.87 -14.39
N GLU A 115 -26.31 -6.87 -15.00
CA GLU A 115 -24.92 -6.81 -15.42
C GLU A 115 -24.68 -5.65 -16.40
N THR A 116 -23.46 -5.14 -16.37
CA THR A 116 -23.01 -4.11 -17.29
C THR A 116 -21.77 -4.58 -18.04
N ILE A 117 -21.49 -3.96 -19.19
CA ILE A 117 -20.28 -4.18 -19.96
C ILE A 117 -19.47 -2.89 -20.05
N SER A 118 -18.14 -3.01 -19.94
CA SER A 118 -17.24 -1.86 -20.07
C SER A 118 -17.23 -1.33 -21.51
N GLN A 119 -17.33 -0.01 -21.64
CA GLN A 119 -17.19 0.73 -22.89
C GLN A 119 -15.89 1.56 -22.94
N GLY A 120 -14.97 1.29 -22.03
CA GLY A 120 -13.71 2.03 -21.90
C GLY A 120 -13.77 3.13 -20.85
N ALA A 121 -12.90 4.13 -21.00
CA ALA A 121 -12.77 5.22 -20.04
C ALA A 121 -12.95 6.59 -20.72
N MET A 122 -13.57 7.51 -19.99
CA MET A 122 -13.74 8.91 -20.37
C MET A 122 -13.05 9.82 -19.35
N GLN A 123 -12.95 11.10 -19.73
CA GLN A 123 -12.55 12.13 -18.78
C GLN A 123 -13.58 12.24 -17.65
N PRO A 124 -13.12 12.45 -16.40
CA PRO A 124 -14.02 12.75 -15.31
C PRO A 124 -14.82 14.02 -15.56
N THR A 125 -16.06 14.09 -15.07
CA THR A 125 -16.80 15.35 -15.04
C THR A 125 -16.12 16.35 -14.09
N PRO A 126 -16.44 17.65 -14.16
CA PRO A 126 -15.93 18.63 -13.22
C PRO A 126 -16.16 18.23 -11.75
N GLU A 127 -17.32 17.64 -11.45
CA GLU A 127 -17.70 17.18 -10.11
C GLU A 127 -16.85 15.97 -9.69
N GLU A 128 -16.71 14.97 -10.57
CA GLU A 128 -15.88 13.80 -10.31
C GLU A 128 -14.40 14.19 -10.09
N LYS A 129 -13.91 15.13 -10.90
CA LYS A 129 -12.55 15.66 -10.78
C LYS A 129 -12.35 16.43 -9.48
N ALA A 130 -13.34 17.22 -9.04
CA ALA A 130 -13.32 17.91 -7.76
C ALA A 130 -13.25 16.94 -6.57
N LEU A 131 -13.83 15.74 -6.71
CA LEU A 131 -13.73 14.63 -5.76
C LEU A 131 -12.48 13.75 -5.97
N GLY A 132 -11.51 14.19 -6.77
CA GLY A 132 -10.22 13.51 -6.92
C GLY A 132 -10.22 12.31 -7.86
N ALA A 133 -11.18 12.21 -8.80
CA ALA A 133 -11.16 11.21 -9.86
C ALA A 133 -10.08 11.54 -10.90
N GLY A 134 -9.22 10.55 -11.18
CA GLY A 134 -8.20 10.67 -12.24
C GLY A 134 -8.71 10.22 -13.62
N LYS A 135 -9.65 9.28 -13.64
CA LYS A 135 -10.30 8.74 -14.83
C LYS A 135 -11.69 8.22 -14.46
N THR A 136 -12.60 8.13 -15.43
CA THR A 136 -13.93 7.55 -15.21
C THR A 136 -14.18 6.41 -16.19
N GLU A 137 -14.38 5.21 -15.67
CA GLU A 137 -14.73 4.04 -16.48
C GLU A 137 -16.24 4.06 -16.78
N ILE A 138 -16.62 3.65 -17.98
CA ILE A 138 -18.00 3.73 -18.47
C ILE A 138 -18.53 2.33 -18.70
N PHE A 139 -19.75 2.10 -18.23
CA PHE A 139 -20.43 0.82 -18.27
C PHE A 139 -21.83 1.00 -18.87
N ILE A 140 -22.26 0.05 -19.69
CA ILE A 140 -23.62 0.03 -20.26
C ILE A 140 -24.35 -1.21 -19.78
N CYS A 141 -25.58 -1.04 -19.31
CA CYS A 141 -26.46 -2.14 -18.92
C CYS A 141 -26.69 -3.11 -20.08
N THR A 142 -26.56 -4.41 -19.81
CA THR A 142 -26.78 -5.45 -20.84
C THR A 142 -28.25 -5.73 -21.12
N ASP A 143 -29.16 -5.27 -20.27
CA ASP A 143 -30.60 -5.35 -20.50
C ASP A 143 -31.01 -4.37 -21.61
N PRO A 144 -31.49 -4.85 -22.79
CA PRO A 144 -31.89 -4.00 -23.90
C PRO A 144 -33.04 -3.05 -23.56
N ALA A 145 -33.88 -3.37 -22.58
CA ALA A 145 -34.96 -2.50 -22.13
C ALA A 145 -34.45 -1.34 -21.27
N CYS A 146 -33.29 -1.51 -20.62
CA CYS A 146 -32.71 -0.51 -19.74
C CYS A 146 -31.72 0.40 -20.48
N GLY A 147 -30.68 -0.16 -21.10
CA GLY A 147 -29.66 0.60 -21.84
C GLY A 147 -28.92 1.69 -21.05
N GLN A 148 -29.07 1.74 -19.73
CA GLN A 148 -28.49 2.78 -18.87
C GLN A 148 -26.97 2.82 -18.99
N ILE A 149 -26.42 4.03 -19.03
CA ILE A 149 -24.97 4.28 -19.00
C ILE A 149 -24.59 4.68 -17.57
N ASP A 150 -23.74 3.87 -16.95
CA ASP A 150 -23.20 4.10 -15.62
C ASP A 150 -21.74 4.51 -15.67
N ARG A 151 -21.38 5.38 -14.72
CA ARG A 151 -20.04 5.93 -14.56
C ARG A 151 -19.41 5.34 -13.31
N PHE A 152 -18.15 4.95 -13.42
CA PHE A 152 -17.34 4.46 -12.31
C PHE A 152 -16.06 5.30 -12.20
N PRO A 153 -16.11 6.43 -11.49
CA PRO A 153 -14.95 7.30 -11.31
C PRO A 153 -13.90 6.62 -10.42
N ARG A 154 -12.64 6.70 -10.83
CA ARG A 154 -11.50 6.14 -10.08
C ARG A 154 -10.93 7.24 -9.18
N TYR A 155 -11.51 7.33 -7.98
CA TYR A 155 -11.15 8.32 -6.97
C TYR A 155 -9.82 7.98 -6.29
N SER A 156 -8.99 9.01 -6.10
CA SER A 156 -7.75 8.92 -5.31
C SER A 156 -7.84 9.67 -3.97
N ASP A 157 -8.88 10.48 -3.80
CA ASP A 157 -9.18 11.20 -2.57
C ASP A 157 -9.81 10.25 -1.54
N VAL A 158 -9.14 10.09 -0.40
CA VAL A 158 -9.56 9.14 0.64
C VAL A 158 -10.83 9.58 1.36
N TRP A 159 -11.15 10.89 1.38
CA TRP A 159 -12.44 11.36 1.91
C TRP A 159 -13.60 10.82 1.08
N THR A 160 -13.50 10.95 -0.23
CA THR A 160 -14.44 10.38 -1.19
C THR A 160 -14.51 8.85 -1.09
N LEU A 161 -13.36 8.17 -0.92
CA LEU A 161 -13.34 6.72 -0.79
C LEU A 161 -14.00 6.20 0.51
N MET A 162 -13.94 6.95 1.61
CA MET A 162 -14.68 6.61 2.83
C MET A 162 -16.20 6.68 2.66
N GLN A 163 -16.68 7.48 1.70
CA GLN A 163 -18.09 7.60 1.36
C GLN A 163 -18.52 6.54 0.35
N THR A 164 -17.76 6.36 -0.73
CA THR A 164 -18.10 5.42 -1.80
C THR A 164 -17.87 3.97 -1.40
N ARG A 165 -16.89 3.72 -0.53
CA ARG A 165 -16.58 2.41 0.09
C ARG A 165 -16.42 1.28 -0.93
N ARG A 166 -15.92 1.58 -2.11
CA ARG A 166 -15.82 0.61 -3.20
C ARG A 166 -14.68 0.93 -4.15
N GLY A 167 -14.12 -0.09 -4.78
CA GLY A 167 -13.00 0.08 -5.70
C GLY A 167 -12.26 -1.21 -6.02
N ARG A 168 -11.03 -1.06 -6.55
CA ARG A 168 -10.07 -2.15 -6.78
C ARG A 168 -8.84 -1.93 -5.90
N CYS A 169 -7.77 -2.70 -6.12
CA CYS A 169 -6.57 -2.69 -5.27
C CYS A 169 -6.05 -1.27 -4.96
N GLY A 170 -6.08 -0.36 -5.94
CA GLY A 170 -5.75 1.06 -5.79
C GLY A 170 -6.50 1.74 -4.65
N GLU A 171 -7.84 1.77 -4.74
CA GLU A 171 -8.72 2.38 -3.75
C GLU A 171 -8.67 1.66 -2.40
N TRP A 172 -8.58 0.34 -2.43
CA TRP A 172 -8.47 -0.50 -1.23
C TRP A 172 -7.21 -0.17 -0.43
N ALA A 173 -6.03 -0.25 -1.05
CA ALA A 173 -4.76 0.01 -0.37
C ALA A 173 -4.65 1.48 0.08
N ASN A 174 -5.15 2.43 -0.72
CA ASN A 174 -5.16 3.85 -0.39
C ASN A 174 -5.97 4.11 0.90
N THR A 175 -7.22 3.62 0.93
CA THR A 175 -8.13 3.80 2.07
C THR A 175 -7.63 3.05 3.30
N PHE A 176 -7.19 1.79 3.15
CA PHE A 176 -6.70 0.99 4.26
C PHE A 176 -5.40 1.56 4.87
N THR A 177 -4.48 2.08 4.05
CA THR A 177 -3.26 2.74 4.56
C THR A 177 -3.62 3.99 5.36
N MET A 178 -4.59 4.78 4.89
CA MET A 178 -5.09 5.94 5.62
C MET A 178 -5.72 5.53 6.95
N LEU A 179 -6.53 4.47 6.99
CA LEU A 179 -7.11 3.95 8.24
C LEU A 179 -6.02 3.49 9.23
N CYS A 180 -4.95 2.86 8.75
CA CYS A 180 -3.80 2.54 9.61
C CYS A 180 -3.16 3.80 10.22
N ARG A 181 -3.10 4.91 9.45
CA ARG A 181 -2.63 6.20 9.97
C ARG A 181 -3.61 6.80 10.98
N ALA A 182 -4.91 6.65 10.77
CA ALA A 182 -5.96 7.09 11.68
C ALA A 182 -5.86 6.37 13.03
N MET A 183 -5.58 5.06 13.03
CA MET A 183 -5.26 4.26 14.22
C MET A 183 -3.95 4.66 14.93
N GLY A 184 -3.22 5.66 14.43
CA GLY A 184 -1.95 6.12 14.98
C GLY A 184 -0.74 5.27 14.58
N TRP A 185 -0.90 4.26 13.73
CA TRP A 185 0.20 3.36 13.35
C TRP A 185 1.08 3.95 12.25
N ARG A 186 2.37 3.60 12.27
CA ARG A 186 3.27 3.89 11.15
C ARG A 186 2.91 2.96 10.00
N ALA A 187 2.53 3.56 8.87
CA ALA A 187 2.12 2.82 7.69
C ALA A 187 2.84 3.35 6.44
N ARG A 188 3.15 2.44 5.53
CA ARG A 188 3.64 2.73 4.18
C ARG A 188 2.61 2.29 3.16
N TRP A 189 2.43 3.11 2.14
CA TRP A 189 1.75 2.72 0.92
C TRP A 189 2.81 2.18 -0.05
N VAL A 190 2.67 0.92 -0.46
CA VAL A 190 3.64 0.25 -1.34
C VAL A 190 3.11 0.22 -2.75
N TRP A 191 3.90 0.78 -3.65
CA TRP A 191 3.66 0.75 -5.09
C TRP A 191 4.46 -0.36 -5.74
N ASN A 192 3.79 -1.17 -6.56
CA ASN A 192 4.44 -2.10 -7.46
C ASN A 192 4.23 -1.70 -8.94
N SER A 193 5.27 -1.88 -9.76
CA SER A 193 5.29 -1.47 -11.16
C SER A 193 4.35 -2.26 -12.09
N GLU A 194 3.82 -3.39 -11.62
CA GLU A 194 2.97 -4.33 -12.35
C GLU A 194 1.49 -4.19 -11.93
N ASP A 195 1.08 -2.94 -11.71
CA ASP A 195 -0.31 -2.52 -11.43
C ASP A 195 -0.92 -3.17 -10.18
N HIS A 196 -0.12 -3.25 -9.10
CA HIS A 196 -0.60 -3.63 -7.78
C HIS A 196 -0.07 -2.70 -6.70
N VAL A 197 -0.81 -2.58 -5.61
CA VAL A 197 -0.48 -1.73 -4.47
C VAL A 197 -0.98 -2.38 -3.18
N TRP A 198 -0.28 -2.15 -2.08
CA TRP A 198 -0.64 -2.69 -0.76
C TRP A 198 -0.06 -1.82 0.36
N THR A 199 -0.15 -2.29 1.60
CA THR A 199 0.26 -1.56 2.79
C THR A 199 1.40 -2.30 3.49
N GLU A 200 2.32 -1.55 4.11
CA GLU A 200 3.17 -2.09 5.18
C GLU A 200 2.88 -1.35 6.49
N VAL A 201 2.84 -2.06 7.60
CA VAL A 201 2.65 -1.48 8.94
C VAL A 201 3.86 -1.83 9.80
N TRP A 202 4.40 -0.86 10.55
CA TRP A 202 5.46 -1.14 11.52
C TRP A 202 4.87 -1.87 12.72
N SER A 203 5.34 -3.09 12.98
CA SER A 203 4.99 -3.86 14.18
C SER A 203 5.96 -3.54 15.31
N LEU A 204 5.42 -3.05 16.43
CA LEU A 204 6.20 -2.84 17.65
C LEU A 204 6.70 -4.16 18.25
N HIS A 205 5.92 -5.24 18.12
CA HIS A 205 6.25 -6.57 18.64
C HIS A 205 7.38 -7.22 17.84
N ALA A 206 7.27 -7.22 16.51
CA ALA A 206 8.28 -7.80 15.62
C ALA A 206 9.47 -6.87 15.36
N ASN A 207 9.35 -5.58 15.71
CA ASN A 207 10.34 -4.52 15.47
C ASN A 207 10.81 -4.46 13.99
N ARG A 208 9.85 -4.58 13.07
CA ARG A 208 10.05 -4.50 11.61
C ARG A 208 8.78 -4.09 10.89
N TRP A 209 8.93 -3.77 9.60
CA TRP A 209 7.79 -3.58 8.69
C TRP A 209 7.13 -4.93 8.35
N ILE A 210 5.81 -4.97 8.46
CA ILE A 210 4.98 -6.12 8.15
C ILE A 210 4.18 -5.84 6.88
N HIS A 211 4.20 -6.80 5.96
CA HIS A 211 3.34 -6.79 4.79
C HIS A 211 1.87 -6.93 5.18
N VAL A 212 1.01 -6.06 4.64
CA VAL A 212 -0.43 -6.09 4.81
C VAL A 212 -1.14 -5.86 3.47
N ASP A 213 -1.87 -6.87 3.00
CA ASP A 213 -2.80 -6.73 1.87
C ASP A 213 -4.24 -6.89 2.36
N ALA A 214 -4.96 -5.77 2.47
CA ALA A 214 -6.35 -5.74 2.91
C ALA A 214 -7.32 -6.35 1.88
N CYS A 215 -6.98 -6.33 0.59
CA CYS A 215 -7.80 -6.98 -0.44
C CYS A 215 -7.83 -8.49 -0.21
N GLU A 216 -6.68 -9.06 0.16
CA GLU A 216 -6.50 -10.49 0.34
C GLU A 216 -6.66 -10.97 1.78
N ASN A 217 -6.92 -10.04 2.71
CA ASN A 217 -6.86 -10.29 4.16
C ASN A 217 -5.55 -11.02 4.57
N ALA A 218 -4.43 -10.61 3.98
CA ALA A 218 -3.14 -11.28 4.12
C ALA A 218 -2.16 -10.46 4.99
N TYR A 219 -1.91 -10.95 6.20
CA TYR A 219 -0.98 -10.35 7.16
C TYR A 219 0.36 -11.12 7.18
N ASP A 220 1.47 -10.42 7.04
CA ASP A 220 2.85 -10.93 7.04
C ASP A 220 3.14 -12.04 6.00
N LYS A 221 2.54 -11.91 4.82
CA LYS A 221 2.71 -12.83 3.68
C LYS A 221 3.36 -12.16 2.46
N PRO A 222 4.61 -11.66 2.56
CA PRO A 222 5.24 -10.96 1.42
C PRO A 222 5.45 -11.86 0.18
N MET A 223 5.41 -13.19 0.34
CA MET A 223 5.54 -14.13 -0.77
C MET A 223 4.23 -14.40 -1.53
N LEU A 224 3.11 -13.81 -1.10
CA LEU A 224 1.80 -13.95 -1.74
C LEU A 224 1.87 -13.73 -3.25
N TYR A 225 2.46 -12.60 -3.67
CA TYR A 225 2.48 -12.21 -5.08
C TYR A 225 3.39 -13.11 -5.94
N THR A 226 4.57 -13.46 -5.44
CA THR A 226 5.58 -14.13 -6.25
C THR A 226 5.53 -15.65 -6.17
N ARG A 227 5.04 -16.22 -5.06
CA ARG A 227 4.88 -17.67 -4.90
C ARG A 227 3.46 -18.15 -5.17
N GLU A 228 2.46 -17.50 -4.59
CA GLU A 228 1.07 -17.98 -4.71
C GLU A 228 0.46 -17.52 -6.03
N TRP A 229 0.59 -16.22 -6.36
CA TRP A 229 0.07 -15.68 -7.62
C TRP A 229 1.02 -15.88 -8.81
N LYS A 230 2.24 -16.37 -8.55
CA LYS A 230 3.28 -16.60 -9.56
C LYS A 230 3.56 -15.36 -10.42
N ARG A 231 3.36 -14.16 -9.88
CA ARG A 231 3.72 -12.91 -10.55
C ARG A 231 5.23 -12.70 -10.49
N ARG A 232 5.75 -12.03 -11.51
CA ARG A 232 7.12 -11.52 -11.52
C ARG A 232 7.08 -10.01 -11.35
N LEU A 233 8.00 -9.46 -10.56
CA LEU A 233 7.98 -8.05 -10.14
C LEU A 233 9.32 -7.37 -10.43
N ALA A 234 9.30 -6.12 -10.90
CA ALA A 234 10.51 -5.31 -11.11
C ALA A 234 10.78 -4.35 -9.94
N TYR A 235 9.78 -3.54 -9.56
CA TYR A 235 9.92 -2.52 -8.53
C TYR A 235 8.79 -2.64 -7.50
N CYS A 236 9.14 -2.68 -6.21
CA CYS A 236 8.22 -2.45 -5.10
C CYS A 236 8.79 -1.32 -4.24
N ILE A 237 8.20 -0.13 -4.31
CA ILE A 237 8.67 1.06 -3.59
C ILE A 237 7.65 1.45 -2.54
N ALA A 238 8.09 1.49 -1.29
CA ALA A 238 7.26 1.86 -0.16
C ALA A 238 7.42 3.35 0.15
N PHE A 239 6.30 4.04 0.39
CA PHE A 239 6.26 5.46 0.74
C PHE A 239 5.52 5.66 2.07
N SER A 240 6.01 6.56 2.92
CA SER A 240 5.34 6.98 4.16
C SER A 240 5.59 8.47 4.43
N ARG A 241 5.00 8.98 5.53
CA ARG A 241 5.34 10.31 6.05
C ARG A 241 6.82 10.47 6.42
N GLU A 242 7.57 9.38 6.58
CA GLU A 242 8.98 9.38 7.00
C GLU A 242 9.97 9.22 5.85
N GLY A 243 9.48 8.98 4.62
CA GLY A 243 10.31 8.86 3.43
C GLY A 243 9.90 7.70 2.52
N ALA A 244 10.87 7.20 1.75
CA ALA A 244 10.69 6.08 0.83
C ALA A 244 11.71 4.95 1.09
N MET A 245 11.41 3.74 0.63
CA MET A 245 12.32 2.58 0.65
C MET A 245 12.06 1.67 -0.55
N ASP A 246 13.12 1.15 -1.17
CA ASP A 246 13.00 0.05 -2.11
C ASP A 246 12.84 -1.26 -1.33
N VAL A 247 11.61 -1.77 -1.30
CA VAL A 247 11.25 -3.00 -0.59
C VAL A 247 11.15 -4.20 -1.54
N THR A 248 11.60 -4.08 -2.80
CA THR A 248 11.51 -5.16 -3.81
C THR A 248 12.04 -6.49 -3.29
N ARG A 249 13.17 -6.49 -2.58
CA ARG A 249 13.80 -7.70 -2.01
C ARG A 249 12.97 -8.41 -0.94
N ARG A 250 11.99 -7.72 -0.33
CA ARG A 250 11.03 -8.36 0.58
C ARG A 250 10.09 -9.29 -0.17
N TYR A 251 9.68 -8.89 -1.38
CA TYR A 251 8.67 -9.55 -2.20
C TYR A 251 9.26 -10.48 -3.28
N VAL A 252 10.51 -10.24 -3.67
CA VAL A 252 11.25 -11.00 -4.69
C VAL A 252 12.47 -11.65 -4.03
N ARG A 253 12.35 -12.94 -3.67
CA ARG A 253 13.42 -13.71 -3.00
C ARG A 253 14.22 -14.56 -3.97
N ASP A 254 13.60 -15.08 -5.03
CA ASP A 254 14.28 -15.76 -6.13
C ASP A 254 14.23 -14.89 -7.39
N ARG A 255 15.36 -14.32 -7.78
CA ARG A 255 15.40 -13.42 -8.94
C ARG A 255 15.21 -14.12 -10.27
N HIS A 256 15.70 -15.35 -10.39
CA HIS A 256 15.63 -16.07 -11.65
C HIS A 256 14.19 -16.38 -12.01
N LEU A 257 13.38 -16.70 -10.99
CA LEU A 257 11.99 -17.05 -11.15
C LEU A 257 11.02 -15.87 -10.98
N GLN A 258 11.34 -14.92 -10.10
CA GLN A 258 10.37 -13.92 -9.61
C GLN A 258 10.71 -12.48 -10.00
N ALA A 259 11.93 -12.16 -10.43
CA ALA A 259 12.27 -10.78 -10.80
C ALA A 259 11.94 -10.49 -12.27
N LEU A 260 11.47 -9.29 -12.55
CA LEU A 260 11.46 -8.69 -13.89
C LEU A 260 12.66 -7.75 -14.07
N PRO A 261 13.07 -7.47 -15.32
CA PRO A 261 14.12 -6.50 -15.61
C PRO A 261 13.76 -5.10 -15.08
N ARG A 262 14.72 -4.47 -14.40
CA ARG A 262 14.59 -3.11 -13.86
C ARG A 262 15.20 -2.11 -14.84
N SER A 263 14.43 -1.75 -15.86
CA SER A 263 14.89 -0.93 -17.00
C SER A 263 14.42 0.53 -16.98
N ARG A 264 13.70 0.99 -15.93
CA ARG A 264 13.19 2.37 -15.87
C ARG A 264 14.26 3.40 -15.51
N CYS A 265 15.29 3.00 -14.77
CA CYS A 265 16.48 3.80 -14.45
C CYS A 265 17.60 2.89 -13.94
N SER A 266 18.81 3.44 -13.74
CA SER A 266 19.86 2.72 -13.00
C SER A 266 19.56 2.66 -11.49
N GLU A 267 20.22 1.76 -10.77
CA GLU A 267 20.02 1.63 -9.31
C GLU A 267 20.56 2.86 -8.55
N GLU A 268 21.58 3.54 -9.07
CA GLU A 268 22.08 4.81 -8.56
C GLU A 268 21.05 5.95 -8.68
N ASN A 269 20.30 6.00 -9.80
CA ASN A 269 19.22 6.97 -10.00
C ASN A 269 18.02 6.69 -9.09
N LEU A 270 17.68 5.41 -8.90
CA LEU A 270 16.64 5.05 -7.95
C LEU A 270 17.04 5.41 -6.52
N LEU A 271 18.26 5.05 -6.12
CA LEU A 271 18.78 5.36 -4.79
C LEU A 271 18.78 6.87 -4.54
N TYR A 272 19.23 7.67 -5.51
CA TYR A 272 19.15 9.12 -5.43
C TYR A 272 17.72 9.60 -5.15
N THR A 273 16.75 9.10 -5.91
CA THR A 273 15.33 9.48 -5.75
C THR A 273 14.78 9.11 -4.37
N ILE A 274 15.11 7.92 -3.87
CA ILE A 274 14.70 7.47 -2.54
C ILE A 274 15.29 8.37 -1.45
N LEU A 275 16.58 8.69 -1.54
CA LEU A 275 17.26 9.56 -0.57
C LEU A 275 16.73 10.99 -0.61
N GLU A 276 16.40 11.50 -1.80
CA GLU A 276 15.80 12.83 -1.94
C GLU A 276 14.41 12.87 -1.27
N VAL A 277 13.57 11.87 -1.50
CA VAL A 277 12.27 11.76 -0.82
C VAL A 277 12.45 11.68 0.70
N ARG A 278 13.40 10.87 1.20
CA ARG A 278 13.71 10.81 2.64
C ARG A 278 14.13 12.17 3.19
N ALA A 279 15.05 12.85 2.53
CA ALA A 279 15.52 14.17 2.95
C ALA A 279 14.34 15.16 3.01
N LYS A 280 13.49 15.20 1.97
CA LYS A 280 12.28 16.02 1.93
C LYS A 280 11.35 15.75 3.11
N ARG A 281 11.10 14.47 3.44
CA ARG A 281 10.18 14.09 4.53
C ARG A 281 10.75 14.33 5.93
N ARG A 282 12.07 14.19 6.09
CA ARG A 282 12.76 14.30 7.38
C ARG A 282 13.25 15.72 7.69
N ALA A 283 13.14 16.66 6.74
CA ALA A 283 13.62 18.04 6.89
C ALA A 283 13.06 18.81 8.09
N ARG A 284 11.86 18.45 8.58
CA ARG A 284 11.20 19.09 9.72
C ARG A 284 11.11 18.20 10.98
N MET A 285 11.74 17.03 10.95
CA MET A 285 11.77 16.11 12.09
C MET A 285 12.82 16.55 13.11
N THR A 286 12.63 16.14 14.36
CA THR A 286 13.64 16.32 15.40
C THR A 286 14.87 15.43 15.12
N PRO A 287 16.07 15.79 15.61
CA PRO A 287 17.25 14.94 15.45
C PRO A 287 17.08 13.52 16.03
N GLU A 288 16.25 13.35 17.05
CA GLU A 288 15.96 12.04 17.65
C GLU A 288 15.12 11.17 16.74
N GLU A 289 14.07 11.73 16.13
CA GLU A 289 13.24 11.04 15.14
C GLU A 289 14.05 10.65 13.90
N VAL A 290 14.93 11.54 13.41
CA VAL A 290 15.80 11.25 12.28
C VAL A 290 16.73 10.07 12.60
N ARG A 291 17.41 10.09 13.76
CA ARG A 291 18.27 8.98 14.20
C ARG A 291 17.51 7.66 14.34
N ARG A 292 16.27 7.70 14.86
CA ARG A 292 15.42 6.51 14.93
C ARG A 292 15.14 5.94 13.54
N CYS A 293 14.69 6.79 12.61
CA CYS A 293 14.38 6.39 11.24
C CYS A 293 15.63 5.84 10.52
N GLU A 294 16.80 6.44 10.70
CA GLU A 294 18.06 5.95 10.11
C GLU A 294 18.45 4.58 10.66
N LYS A 295 18.34 4.37 11.98
CA LYS A 295 18.59 3.07 12.60
C LYS A 295 17.67 1.98 12.06
N GLU A 296 16.38 2.30 11.90
CA GLU A 296 15.40 1.36 11.34
C GLU A 296 15.63 1.10 9.85
N ASP A 297 15.99 2.12 9.06
CA ASP A 297 16.38 1.95 7.65
C ASP A 297 17.58 0.99 7.53
N GLU A 298 18.57 1.10 8.43
CA GLU A 298 19.73 0.19 8.45
C GLU A 298 19.38 -1.24 8.86
N LEU A 299 18.43 -1.41 9.77
CA LEU A 299 17.94 -2.73 10.18
C LEU A 299 17.15 -3.38 9.04
N GLU A 300 16.27 -2.63 8.39
CA GLU A 300 15.53 -3.09 7.21
C GLU A 300 16.49 -3.45 6.07
N GLU A 301 17.52 -2.64 5.84
CA GLU A 301 18.53 -2.94 4.81
C GLU A 301 19.31 -4.23 5.11
N LYS A 302 19.47 -4.62 6.38
CA LYS A 302 20.05 -5.92 6.75
C LYS A 302 19.04 -7.06 6.56
N GLU A 303 17.77 -6.85 6.88
CA GLU A 303 16.67 -7.82 6.66
C GLU A 303 16.49 -8.17 5.17
N LEU A 304 16.72 -7.19 4.30
CA LEU A 304 16.54 -7.31 2.84
C LEU A 304 17.76 -7.89 2.12
N ARG A 305 18.84 -8.27 2.82
CA ARG A 305 20.01 -8.91 2.21
C ARG A 305 19.78 -10.36 1.83
#